data_AF-A0A2B2CAD6-F1
#
_entry.id   AF-A0A2B2CAD6-F1
#
_cell.length_a   1.000
_cell.length_b   1.000
_cell.length_c   1.000
_cell.angle_alpha   90.00
_cell.angle_beta   90.00
_cell.angle_gamma   90.00
#
_symmetry.space_group_name_H-M   'P 1'
#
loop_
_entity.id
_entity.type
_entity.pdbx_description
1 polymer ?
#
loop_
_entity_poly.entity_id
_entity_poly.type
_entity_poly.pdbx_seq_one_letter_code
_entity_poly.pdbx_strand_id
1 'polypeptide(L)'
;MEGSFGLLLNIVITIYLVIDSRKYGKSPVLWGILGFIFGAIALGIYLIKTDRKVIGWIITIISIIGYIALLLVILLGVALIMGGGFS
;
A
#
# COMPACT_ATOMS: atom_id res chain seq x y z
N MET A 1 -14.82 10.81 -9.05
CA MET A 1 -13.43 11.10 -9.50
C MET A 1 -12.40 10.58 -8.50
N GLU A 2 -12.81 9.88 -7.43
CA GLU A 2 -11.92 9.41 -6.35
C GLU A 2 -11.15 8.11 -6.67
N GLY A 3 -11.67 7.24 -7.54
CA GLY A 3 -11.01 5.96 -7.89
C GLY A 3 -9.69 6.11 -8.65
N SER A 4 -9.54 7.19 -9.43
CA SER A 4 -8.34 7.45 -10.23
C SER A 4 -7.14 7.83 -9.37
N PHE A 5 -7.36 8.41 -8.19
CA PHE A 5 -6.28 8.86 -7.31
C PHE A 5 -5.51 7.69 -6.70
N GLY A 6 -6.20 6.63 -6.28
CA GLY A 6 -5.57 5.42 -5.73
C GLY A 6 -4.72 4.67 -6.77
N LEU A 7 -5.21 4.59 -8.01
CA LEU A 7 -4.45 4.02 -9.13
C LEU A 7 -3.22 4.86 -9.48
N LEU A 8 -3.37 6.18 -9.56
CA LEU A 8 -2.25 7.10 -9.80
C LEU A 8 -1.17 6.97 -8.72
N LEU A 9 -1.57 6.89 -7.44
CA LEU A 9 -0.65 6.73 -6.32
C LEU A 9 0.13 5.41 -6.42
N ASN A 10 -0.55 4.29 -6.73
CA ASN A 10 0.10 2.99 -6.96
C ASN A 10 1.08 3.02 -8.14
N ILE A 11 0.72 3.69 -9.23
CA ILE A 11 1.59 3.86 -10.40
C ILE A 11 2.83 4.66 -10.02
N VAL A 12 2.68 5.77 -9.29
CA VAL A 12 3.81 6.61 -8.83
C VAL A 12 4.74 5.81 -7.93
N ILE A 13 4.20 5.03 -6.97
CA ILE A 13 4.99 4.13 -6.11
C ILE A 13 5.75 3.10 -6.94
N THR A 14 5.08 2.48 -7.91
CA THR A 14 5.66 1.47 -8.80
C THR A 14 6.83 2.06 -9.59
N ILE A 15 6.64 3.23 -10.20
CA ILE A 15 7.69 3.92 -10.95
C ILE A 15 8.87 4.25 -10.02
N TYR A 16 8.60 4.78 -8.83
CA TYR A 16 9.63 5.08 -7.84
C TYR A 16 10.46 3.84 -7.49
N LEU A 17 9.79 2.73 -7.18
CA LEU A 17 10.45 1.48 -6.81
C LEU A 17 11.29 0.91 -7.94
N VAL A 18 10.77 0.90 -9.18
CA VAL A 18 11.50 0.39 -10.36
C VAL A 18 12.75 1.21 -10.66
N ILE A 19 12.69 2.54 -10.49
CA ILE A 19 13.84 3.42 -10.75
C ILE A 19 14.85 3.31 -9.63
N ASP A 20 14.40 3.40 -8.38
CA ASP A 20 15.28 3.46 -7.23
C ASP A 20 15.95 2.10 -6.97
N SER A 21 15.25 0.98 -7.16
CA SER A 21 15.78 -0.35 -6.87
C SER A 21 17.04 -0.69 -7.71
N ARG A 22 17.14 -0.11 -8.91
CA ARG A 22 18.33 -0.25 -9.78
C ARG A 22 19.58 0.27 -9.10
N LYS A 23 19.47 1.36 -8.34
CA LYS A 23 20.59 2.00 -7.62
C LYS A 23 21.11 1.13 -6.47
N TYR A 24 20.24 0.29 -5.90
CA TYR A 24 20.57 -0.61 -4.79
C TYR A 24 20.84 -2.05 -5.23
N GLY A 25 21.02 -2.30 -6.54
CA GLY A 25 21.30 -3.63 -7.09
C GLY A 25 20.16 -4.64 -6.87
N LYS A 26 18.92 -4.16 -6.68
CA LYS A 26 17.72 -4.99 -6.49
C LYS A 26 16.94 -5.12 -7.80
N SER A 27 16.25 -6.24 -7.97
CA SER A 27 15.48 -6.53 -9.18
C SER A 27 14.34 -5.51 -9.38
N PRO A 28 14.36 -4.70 -10.46
CA PRO A 28 13.37 -3.64 -10.67
C PRO A 28 11.97 -4.19 -10.94
N VAL A 29 11.89 -5.29 -11.67
CA VAL A 29 10.62 -5.93 -12.01
C VAL A 29 9.91 -6.44 -10.76
N LEU A 30 10.65 -7.04 -9.82
CA LEU A 30 10.09 -7.60 -8.60
C LEU A 30 9.54 -6.50 -7.69
N TRP A 31 10.32 -5.42 -7.50
CA TRP A 31 9.87 -4.27 -6.72
C TRP A 31 8.74 -3.49 -7.40
N GLY A 32 8.71 -3.47 -8.73
CA GLY A 32 7.58 -2.90 -9.48
C GLY A 32 6.29 -3.67 -9.26
N ILE A 33 6.30 -5.00 -9.38
CA ILE A 33 5.12 -5.84 -9.13
C ILE A 33 4.66 -5.71 -7.67
N LEU A 34 5.59 -5.76 -6.71
CA LEU A 34 5.27 -5.57 -5.29
C LEU A 34 4.68 -4.18 -5.03
N GLY A 35 5.27 -3.14 -5.64
CA GLY A 35 4.80 -1.77 -5.57
C GLY A 35 3.38 -1.60 -6.08
N PHE A 36 3.04 -2.24 -7.19
CA PHE A 36 1.73 -2.12 -7.80
C PHE A 36 0.63 -2.88 -7.03
N ILE A 37 0.97 -4.05 -6.47
CA ILE A 37 0.01 -4.90 -5.76
C ILE A 37 -0.19 -4.42 -4.31
N PHE A 38 0.90 -4.14 -3.61
CA PHE A 38 0.88 -3.83 -2.17
C PHE A 38 1.01 -2.33 -1.87
N GLY A 39 1.24 -1.49 -2.88
CA GLY A 39 1.28 -0.03 -2.76
C GLY A 39 2.27 0.47 -1.71
N ALA A 40 1.75 1.27 -0.78
CA ALA A 40 2.55 1.92 0.26
C ALA A 40 3.25 0.92 1.21
N ILE A 41 2.71 -0.29 1.38
CA ILE A 41 3.36 -1.34 2.19
C ILE A 41 4.68 -1.77 1.54
N ALA A 42 4.67 -2.04 0.23
CA ALA A 42 5.88 -2.39 -0.51
C ALA A 42 6.91 -1.25 -0.46
N LEU A 43 6.46 0.00 -0.54
CA LEU A 43 7.33 1.16 -0.39
C LEU A 43 7.98 1.21 1.01
N GLY A 44 7.22 1.00 2.08
CA GLY A 44 7.77 0.96 3.44
C GLY A 44 8.81 -0.15 3.62
N ILE A 45 8.52 -1.37 3.15
CA ILE A 45 9.46 -2.50 3.22
C ILE A 45 10.73 -2.22 2.40
N TYR A 46 10.58 -1.63 1.21
CA TYR A 46 11.70 -1.23 0.37
C TYR A 46 12.62 -0.23 1.08
N LEU A 47 12.05 0.78 1.74
CA LEU A 47 12.81 1.76 2.50
C LEU A 47 13.57 1.10 3.66
N ILE A 48 12.96 0.15 4.36
CA ILE A 48 13.64 -0.65 5.41
C ILE A 48 14.84 -1.42 4.83
N LYS A 49 14.70 -1.98 3.62
CA LYS A 49 15.76 -2.74 2.93
C LYS A 49 16.84 -1.86 2.30
N THR A 50 16.61 -0.55 2.15
CA THR A 50 17.56 0.43 1.58
C THR A 50 18.13 1.37 2.65
N ASP A 51 18.27 0.86 3.88
CA ASP A 51 18.81 1.55 5.06
C ASP A 51 18.06 2.80 5.54
N ARG A 52 16.89 3.09 4.97
CA ARG A 52 15.97 4.16 5.39
C ARG A 52 14.94 3.64 6.39
N LYS A 53 15.43 3.01 7.46
CA LYS A 53 14.63 2.20 8.39
C LYS A 53 13.52 3.01 9.10
N VAL A 54 13.82 4.22 9.58
CA VAL A 54 12.85 5.03 10.35
C VAL A 54 11.63 5.38 9.50
N ILE A 55 11.86 5.97 8.31
CA ILE A 55 10.78 6.35 7.39
C ILE A 55 10.05 5.10 6.88
N GLY A 56 10.79 4.03 6.59
CA GLY A 56 10.20 2.77 6.15
C GLY A 56 9.23 2.19 7.17
N TRP A 57 9.62 2.14 8.45
CA TRP A 57 8.73 1.69 9.53
C TRP A 57 7.51 2.58 9.72
N ILE A 58 7.67 3.91 9.66
CA ILE A 58 6.54 4.84 9.75
C ILE A 58 5.52 4.55 8.66
N ILE A 59 5.98 4.45 7.40
CA ILE A 59 5.09 4.21 6.25
C ILE A 59 4.43 2.83 6.35
N THR A 60 5.18 1.79 6.74
CA THR A 60 4.62 0.44 6.91
C THR A 60 3.56 0.41 8.00
N ILE A 61 3.80 1.00 9.17
CA ILE A 61 2.85 1.02 10.29
C ILE A 61 1.57 1.78 9.90
N ILE A 62 1.71 2.99 9.32
CA ILE A 62 0.56 3.78 8.86
C ILE A 62 -0.26 3.01 7.83
N SER A 63 0.41 2.35 6.88
CA SER A 63 -0.26 1.56 5.85
C SER A 63 -1.02 0.39 6.46
N ILE A 64 -0.43 -0.34 7.42
CA ILE A 64 -1.07 -1.45 8.12
C ILE A 64 -2.31 -0.97 8.87
N ILE A 65 -2.20 0.12 9.63
CA ILE A 65 -3.33 0.71 10.36
C ILE A 65 -4.45 1.11 9.39
N GLY A 66 -4.10 1.76 8.27
CA GLY A 66 -5.05 2.14 7.23
C GLY A 66 -5.78 0.94 6.63
N TYR A 67 -5.07 -0.15 6.31
CA TYR A 67 -5.68 -1.39 5.81
C TYR A 67 -6.62 -2.04 6.83
N ILE A 68 -6.22 -2.09 8.11
CA ILE A 68 -7.07 -2.61 9.18
C ILE A 68 -8.34 -1.76 9.31
N ALA A 69 -8.21 -0.43 9.32
CA ALA A 69 -9.36 0.47 9.40
C ALA A 69 -10.31 0.30 8.21
N LEU A 70 -9.76 0.20 6.98
CA LEU A 70 -10.55 -0.06 5.77
C LEU A 70 -11.31 -1.39 5.88
N LEU A 71 -10.63 -2.45 6.35
CA LEU A 71 -11.21 -3.77 6.53
C LEU A 71 -12.36 -3.73 7.55
N LEU A 72 -12.19 -3.03 8.67
CA LEU A 72 -13.25 -2.82 9.66
C LEU A 72 -14.45 -2.06 9.07
N VAL A 73 -14.23 -1.00 8.29
CA VAL A 73 -15.31 -0.25 7.63
C VAL A 73 -16.08 -1.15 6.66
N ILE A 74 -15.37 -1.96 5.87
CA ILE A 74 -16.00 -2.92 4.94
C ILE A 74 -16.82 -3.96 5.71
N LEU A 75 -16.26 -4.54 6.78
CA LEU A 75 -16.96 -5.51 7.62
C LEU A 75 -18.21 -4.92 8.26
N LEU A 76 -18.12 -3.71 8.81
CA LEU A 76 -19.27 -2.99 9.37
C LEU A 76 -20.32 -2.71 8.31
N GLY A 77 -19.92 -2.26 7.11
CA GLY A 77 -20.82 -2.04 5.99
C GLY A 77 -21.54 -3.33 5.57
N VAL A 78 -20.81 -4.43 5.43
CA VAL A 78 -21.38 -5.75 5.12
C VAL A 78 -22.31 -6.23 6.22
N ALA A 79 -21.91 -6.10 7.49
CA ALA A 79 -22.73 -6.49 8.63
C ALA A 79 -24.01 -5.67 8.73
N LEU A 80 -23.99 -4.37 8.42
CA LEU A 80 -25.18 -3.53 8.36
C LEU A 80 -26.11 -3.94 7.21
N ILE A 81 -25.56 -4.24 6.03
CA ILE A 81 -26.35 -4.68 4.86
C ILE A 81 -26.96 -6.06 5.11
N MET A 82 -26.21 -7.00 5.68
CA MET A 82 -26.67 -8.38 5.93
C MET A 82 -27.50 -8.54 7.21
N GLY A 83 -27.24 -7.70 8.22
CA GLY A 83 -27.91 -7.75 9.52
C GLY A 83 -29.10 -6.80 9.65
N GLY A 84 -29.34 -5.92 8.68
CA GLY A 84 -30.28 -4.81 8.82
C GLY A 84 -30.85 -4.28 7.50
N GLY A 85 -31.51 -5.16 6.72
CA GLY A 85 -32.79 -4.76 6.17
C GLY A 85 -33.63 -4.28 7.37
N PHE A 86 -33.78 -2.97 7.52
CA PHE A 86 -34.50 -2.35 8.62
C PHE A 86 -35.91 -2.97 8.70
N SER A 87 -36.14 -3.80 9.71
CA SER A 87 -37.48 -4.09 10.23
C SER A 87 -37.85 -3.04 11.26
#